data_AF-A0A8S0WT90-F1
#
_entry.id   AF-A0A8S0WT90-F1
#
_cell.length_a   1.000
_cell.length_b   1.000
_cell.length_c   1.000
_cell.angle_alpha   90.00
_cell.angle_beta   90.00
_cell.angle_gamma   90.00
#
_symmetry.space_group_name_H-M   'P 1'
#
loop_
_entity.id
_entity.type
_entity.pdbx_description
1 polymer ?
#
loop_
_entity_poly.entity_id
_entity_poly.type
_entity_poly.pdbx_seq_one_letter_code
_entity_poly.pdbx_strand_id
1 'polypeptide(L)'
;MNQHAYPSSLSAGSNNNFPPIHAGDVGSTHEGFDSESWIATPTSSALPSYVSDAQSFNDAASFVSDTSTLAGPMDRLGLSSSTLVHLRPPSILSTPSVTREYPVIRYHFTPTSPVSNSLTLVPPSDMPDMVPRFHIVVTPNVFNPLSHITTVYRGETPFGQWVGSFEMGISIVWSRVRMHKKDAPVPSVLTKRGSRTNAVWTWKPLSPLINNGLPWEWDCRHSSAVCRSSNGDKTLLATFIPARVIQVNERGEETPLPALQVTLAGQKFFEDILISLLVIERKKVLPVEDQHAKTIFN
;
A
#
# COMPACT_ATOMS: atom_id res chain seq x y z
N MET A 1 7.45 -1.76 -65.88
CA MET A 1 7.67 -0.34 -66.25
C MET A 1 7.21 0.53 -65.09
N ASN A 2 7.97 1.61 -64.83
CA ASN A 2 7.87 2.60 -63.74
C ASN A 2 8.68 2.29 -62.47
N GLN A 3 9.98 2.54 -62.60
CA GLN A 3 10.92 2.83 -61.52
C GLN A 3 10.77 4.32 -61.15
N HIS A 4 10.63 4.64 -59.87
CA HIS A 4 10.78 6.00 -59.38
C HIS A 4 12.11 6.12 -58.63
N ALA A 5 13.00 6.92 -59.20
CA ALA A 5 14.30 7.29 -58.68
C ALA A 5 14.16 8.48 -57.70
N TYR A 6 14.85 8.41 -56.56
CA TYR A 6 15.09 9.55 -55.67
C TYR A 6 16.46 10.17 -55.99
N PRO A 7 16.57 11.50 -56.10
CA PRO A 7 17.88 12.15 -56.23
C PRO A 7 18.52 12.36 -54.86
N SER A 8 19.79 11.95 -54.76
CA SER A 8 20.73 12.33 -53.72
C SER A 8 21.37 13.68 -54.07
N SER A 9 21.42 14.59 -53.09
CA SER A 9 22.57 15.49 -52.79
C SER A 9 22.07 16.76 -52.10
N LEU A 10 22.65 17.08 -50.94
CA LEU A 10 23.19 18.42 -50.66
C LEU A 10 24.06 18.35 -49.40
N SER A 11 25.29 18.81 -49.60
CA SER A 11 26.41 18.85 -48.68
C SER A 11 26.47 20.17 -47.90
N ALA A 12 27.04 20.06 -46.70
CA ALA A 12 27.97 21.00 -46.05
C ALA A 12 27.51 22.43 -45.68
N GLY A 13 27.72 22.74 -44.40
CA GLY A 13 28.27 24.03 -43.98
C GLY A 13 27.44 24.79 -42.94
N SER A 14 27.77 24.64 -41.66
CA SER A 14 27.79 25.80 -40.76
C SER A 14 28.70 25.54 -39.55
N ASN A 15 29.79 26.30 -39.51
CA ASN A 15 30.71 26.47 -38.40
C ASN A 15 29.99 27.16 -37.24
N ASN A 16 29.97 26.55 -36.05
CA ASN A 16 29.69 27.26 -34.81
C ASN A 16 30.97 27.31 -33.97
N ASN A 17 31.77 28.33 -34.23
CA ASN A 17 32.83 28.79 -33.33
C ASN A 17 32.17 29.44 -32.11
N PHE A 18 32.25 28.79 -30.95
CA PHE A 18 32.01 29.44 -29.66
C PHE A 18 33.36 29.94 -29.10
N PRO A 19 33.43 31.19 -28.59
CA PRO A 19 34.63 31.68 -27.92
C PRO A 19 34.81 31.04 -26.53
N PRO A 20 36.06 30.91 -26.04
CA PRO A 20 36.35 30.35 -24.73
C PRO A 20 35.93 31.33 -23.62
N ILE A 21 35.17 30.84 -22.65
CA ILE A 21 34.84 31.56 -21.42
C ILE A 21 36.08 31.56 -20.52
N HIS A 22 36.58 32.76 -20.22
CA HIS A 22 37.65 33.02 -19.28
C HIS A 22 37.31 32.49 -17.88
N ALA A 23 38.21 31.68 -17.32
CA ALA A 23 38.24 31.35 -15.90
C ALA A 23 38.67 32.59 -15.12
N GLY A 24 37.71 33.20 -14.42
CA GLY A 24 37.95 34.23 -13.41
C GLY A 24 38.26 33.58 -12.07
N ASP A 25 39.51 33.72 -11.68
CA ASP A 25 40.07 33.44 -10.37
C ASP A 25 39.45 34.38 -9.31
N VAL A 26 38.78 33.81 -8.30
CA VAL A 26 38.42 34.51 -7.06
C VAL A 26 38.76 33.59 -5.90
N GLY A 27 39.89 33.89 -5.27
CA GLY A 27 40.32 33.26 -4.04
C GLY A 27 39.65 33.86 -2.79
N SER A 28 39.60 33.02 -1.76
CA SER A 28 39.44 33.32 -0.32
C SER A 28 38.05 33.85 0.09
N THR A 29 37.44 33.49 1.21
CA THR A 29 37.91 33.12 2.56
C THR A 29 36.83 32.28 3.28
N HIS A 30 37.29 31.41 4.18
CA HIS A 30 36.74 31.15 5.52
C HIS A 30 35.28 31.57 5.80
N GLU A 31 34.42 30.60 6.16
CA GLU A 31 33.86 30.48 7.52
C GLU A 31 33.01 29.21 7.65
N GLY A 32 33.27 28.45 8.72
CA GLY A 32 32.43 27.33 9.12
C GLY A 32 31.11 27.86 9.65
N PHE A 33 30.01 27.18 9.32
CA PHE A 33 28.74 27.38 9.99
C PHE A 33 28.32 26.08 10.64
N ASP A 34 28.39 26.11 11.97
CA ASP A 34 27.90 25.10 12.87
C ASP A 34 26.40 24.89 12.67
N SER A 35 26.02 23.62 12.73
CA SER A 35 24.65 23.15 12.78
C SER A 35 23.98 23.60 14.09
N GLU A 36 23.30 24.75 14.06
CA GLU A 36 22.42 25.16 15.16
C GLU A 36 21.10 24.38 15.14
N SER A 37 20.91 23.63 16.21
CA SER A 37 19.69 23.00 16.65
C SER A 37 18.64 24.05 17.04
N TRP A 38 17.59 24.19 16.24
CA TRP A 38 16.39 24.90 16.68
C TRP A 38 15.47 23.95 17.43
N ILE A 39 15.61 23.96 18.77
CA ILE A 39 14.55 23.51 19.68
C ILE A 39 13.50 24.63 19.69
N ALA A 40 12.46 24.49 18.88
CA ALA A 40 11.27 25.31 19.02
C ALA A 40 10.42 24.76 20.18
N THR A 41 10.41 25.48 21.30
CA THR A 41 9.40 25.32 22.34
C THR A 41 8.04 25.77 21.79
N PRO A 42 6.96 24.98 21.95
CA PRO A 42 5.64 25.42 21.56
C PRO A 42 5.09 26.42 22.57
N THR A 43 4.93 27.67 22.13
CA THR A 43 4.14 28.68 22.84
C THR A 43 2.68 28.26 22.85
N SER A 44 2.16 28.07 24.05
CA SER A 44 0.75 27.80 24.34
C SER A 44 -0.13 28.94 23.86
N SER A 45 -0.90 28.71 22.80
CA SER A 45 -2.06 29.52 22.46
C SER A 45 -3.31 28.68 22.70
N ALA A 46 -4.07 29.07 23.73
CA ALA A 46 -5.32 28.45 24.12
C ALA A 46 -6.32 28.41 22.94
N LEU A 47 -6.82 27.22 22.64
CA LEU A 47 -7.99 27.02 21.79
C LEU A 47 -9.27 27.13 22.63
N PRO A 48 -10.38 27.64 22.06
CA PRO A 48 -11.66 27.63 22.73
C PRO A 48 -12.18 26.19 22.86
N SER A 49 -12.57 25.82 24.08
CA SER A 49 -13.20 24.55 24.42
C SER A 49 -14.56 24.42 23.74
N TYR A 50 -14.66 23.54 22.74
CA TYR A 50 -15.93 23.12 22.16
C TYR A 50 -16.59 22.11 23.11
N VAL A 51 -17.61 22.57 23.84
CA VAL A 51 -18.47 21.73 24.68
C VAL A 51 -19.22 20.77 23.77
N SER A 52 -19.03 19.47 23.99
CA SER A 52 -19.78 18.42 23.30
C SER A 52 -21.01 18.07 24.14
N ASP A 53 -22.16 18.64 23.79
CA ASP A 53 -23.46 18.13 24.25
C ASP A 53 -23.79 16.85 23.47
N ALA A 54 -23.59 15.71 24.12
CA ALA A 54 -24.14 14.44 23.65
C ALA A 54 -25.60 14.37 24.09
N GLN A 55 -26.51 14.88 23.26
CA GLN A 55 -27.94 14.58 23.39
C GLN A 55 -28.23 13.18 22.85
N SER A 56 -28.67 12.34 23.78
CA SER A 56 -29.35 11.06 23.59
C SER A 56 -30.52 11.21 22.60
N PHE A 57 -30.44 10.52 21.46
CA PHE A 57 -31.62 10.17 20.65
C PHE A 57 -31.97 8.71 20.91
N ASN A 58 -32.78 8.51 21.94
CA ASN A 58 -33.79 7.46 21.95
C ASN A 58 -35.07 8.10 21.42
N ASP A 59 -35.61 7.59 20.31
CA ASP A 59 -37.00 7.12 20.31
C ASP A 59 -37.44 6.51 18.97
N ALA A 60 -38.14 5.38 19.15
CA ALA A 60 -39.31 4.89 18.46
C ALA A 60 -39.31 4.72 16.92
N ALA A 61 -39.27 3.45 16.51
CA ALA A 61 -40.27 2.93 15.59
C ALA A 61 -40.71 1.52 16.03
N SER A 62 -41.92 1.50 16.56
CA SER A 62 -42.77 0.34 16.81
C SER A 62 -42.95 -0.55 15.57
N PHE A 63 -42.78 -1.85 15.74
CA PHE A 63 -43.59 -2.81 14.97
C PHE A 63 -44.13 -3.90 15.89
N VAL A 64 -45.46 -3.88 15.95
CA VAL A 64 -46.34 -4.80 16.65
C VAL A 64 -46.27 -6.16 15.96
N SER A 65 -46.12 -7.23 16.74
CA SER A 65 -46.75 -8.52 16.45
C SER A 65 -46.91 -9.27 17.76
N ASP A 66 -48.13 -9.16 18.29
CA ASP A 66 -48.66 -10.02 19.33
C ASP A 66 -48.63 -11.48 18.88
N THR A 67 -48.16 -12.36 19.77
CA THR A 67 -48.68 -13.73 19.84
C THR A 67 -48.45 -14.26 21.26
N SER A 68 -49.40 -13.92 22.13
CA SER A 68 -49.76 -14.77 23.26
C SER A 68 -50.02 -16.19 22.75
N THR A 69 -49.67 -17.23 23.50
CA THR A 69 -50.65 -18.19 24.07
C THR A 69 -49.97 -19.48 24.61
N LEU A 70 -50.28 -19.76 25.87
CA LEU A 70 -50.37 -21.05 26.58
C LEU A 70 -49.10 -21.89 26.86
N ALA A 71 -48.75 -21.86 28.14
CA ALA A 71 -48.17 -22.98 28.86
C ALA A 71 -49.07 -24.23 28.77
N GLY A 72 -48.46 -25.38 28.51
CA GLY A 72 -49.04 -26.70 28.71
C GLY A 72 -47.95 -27.65 29.20
N PRO A 73 -48.16 -28.38 30.32
CA PRO A 73 -47.28 -29.45 30.75
C PRO A 73 -47.74 -30.78 30.13
N MET A 74 -46.85 -31.53 29.48
CA MET A 74 -47.08 -32.94 29.20
C MET A 74 -45.80 -33.76 29.38
N ASP A 75 -45.82 -34.51 30.46
CA ASP A 75 -45.54 -35.93 30.61
C ASP A 75 -44.48 -36.63 29.73
N ARG A 76 -43.61 -37.29 30.50
CA ARG A 76 -42.92 -38.55 30.24
C ARG A 76 -43.69 -39.49 29.29
N LEU A 77 -42.93 -40.18 28.43
CA LEU A 77 -42.85 -41.64 28.19
C LEU A 77 -41.96 -41.76 26.93
N GLY A 78 -40.86 -42.50 26.93
CA GLY A 78 -40.83 -43.95 26.92
C GLY A 78 -39.70 -44.35 25.96
N LEU A 79 -38.89 -45.32 26.39
CA LEU A 79 -37.73 -45.81 25.69
C LEU A 79 -38.10 -46.43 24.33
N SER A 80 -37.26 -46.21 23.31
CA SER A 80 -36.93 -47.28 22.37
C SER A 80 -35.44 -47.22 22.01
N SER A 81 -34.73 -48.27 22.42
CA SER A 81 -33.35 -48.54 22.03
C SER A 81 -33.35 -48.96 20.56
N SER A 82 -32.88 -48.06 19.69
CA SER A 82 -32.57 -48.40 18.32
C SER A 82 -31.09 -48.70 18.22
N THR A 83 -30.78 -49.96 17.95
CA THR A 83 -29.43 -50.52 17.81
C THR A 83 -28.71 -49.83 16.65
N LEU A 84 -27.87 -48.84 16.97
CA LEU A 84 -27.00 -48.16 16.02
C LEU A 84 -25.86 -49.11 15.61
N VAL A 85 -25.97 -49.67 14.40
CA VAL A 85 -24.90 -50.44 13.78
C VAL A 85 -23.74 -49.48 13.52
N HIS A 86 -22.73 -49.55 14.40
CA HIS A 86 -21.48 -48.80 14.32
C HIS A 86 -20.66 -49.32 13.13
N LEU A 87 -21.01 -48.88 11.92
CA LEU A 87 -20.21 -49.09 10.72
C LEU A 87 -18.94 -48.24 10.86
N ARG A 88 -17.85 -48.93 11.21
CA ARG A 88 -16.51 -48.37 11.29
C ARG A 88 -16.17 -47.73 9.94
N PRO A 89 -15.95 -46.41 9.84
CA PRO A 89 -15.57 -45.77 8.60
C PRO A 89 -14.27 -46.41 8.09
N PRO A 90 -14.15 -46.69 6.78
CA PRO A 90 -12.90 -47.19 6.22
C PRO A 90 -11.80 -46.19 6.57
N SER A 91 -10.71 -46.70 7.16
CA SER A 91 -9.52 -45.91 7.48
C SER A 91 -8.92 -45.42 6.17
N ILE A 92 -9.36 -44.25 5.72
CA ILE A 92 -8.81 -43.59 4.55
C ILE A 92 -7.35 -43.31 4.90
N LEU A 93 -6.45 -44.05 4.25
CA LEU A 93 -5.01 -43.78 4.27
C LEU A 93 -4.85 -42.30 3.98
N SER A 94 -4.44 -41.53 4.98
CA SER A 94 -4.10 -40.13 4.83
C SER A 94 -2.85 -40.09 3.96
N THR A 95 -3.02 -40.04 2.64
CA THR A 95 -1.94 -39.76 1.72
C THR A 95 -1.26 -38.48 2.19
N PRO A 96 0.06 -38.49 2.48
CA PRO A 96 0.75 -37.30 2.92
C PRO A 96 0.63 -36.29 1.79
N SER A 97 -0.21 -35.28 2.00
CA SER A 97 -0.26 -34.11 1.14
C SER A 97 1.13 -33.49 1.22
N VAL A 98 1.93 -33.72 0.18
CA VAL A 98 3.24 -33.13 0.00
C VAL A 98 3.02 -31.62 -0.08
N THR A 99 3.12 -30.96 1.06
CA THR A 99 3.05 -29.51 1.17
C THR A 99 4.23 -28.96 0.39
N ARG A 100 4.00 -28.53 -0.85
CA ARG A 100 5.00 -27.78 -1.62
C ARG A 100 5.27 -26.50 -0.85
N GLU A 101 6.38 -26.45 -0.12
CA GLU A 101 6.87 -25.20 0.46
C GLU A 101 7.34 -24.30 -0.67
N TYR A 102 6.50 -23.34 -1.06
CA TYR A 102 6.91 -22.28 -1.97
C TYR A 102 7.76 -21.28 -1.19
N PRO A 103 9.07 -21.11 -1.50
CA PRO A 103 9.94 -20.23 -0.71
C PRO A 103 9.53 -18.76 -0.83
N VAL A 104 8.87 -18.39 -1.93
CA VAL A 104 8.40 -17.04 -2.24
C VAL A 104 7.10 -17.14 -3.04
N ILE A 105 6.07 -16.40 -2.63
CA ILE A 105 4.80 -16.32 -3.37
C ILE A 105 4.76 -15.00 -4.12
N ARG A 106 4.42 -15.05 -5.42
CA ARG A 106 4.36 -13.88 -6.30
C ARG A 106 2.93 -13.47 -6.58
N TYR A 107 2.55 -12.29 -6.10
CA TYR A 107 1.25 -11.70 -6.30
C TYR A 107 1.28 -10.63 -7.39
N HIS A 108 0.22 -10.52 -8.18
CA HIS A 108 0.10 -9.52 -9.25
C HIS A 108 -1.00 -8.51 -8.92
N PHE A 109 -0.71 -7.23 -9.16
CA PHE A 109 -1.69 -6.17 -9.08
C PHE A 109 -2.45 -6.10 -10.40
N THR A 110 -3.74 -6.42 -10.36
CA THR A 110 -4.61 -6.49 -11.55
C THR A 110 -5.71 -5.44 -11.42
N PRO A 111 -5.93 -4.58 -12.42
CA PRO A 111 -7.10 -3.71 -12.44
C PRO A 111 -8.39 -4.53 -12.41
N THR A 112 -9.33 -4.14 -11.54
CA THR A 112 -10.63 -4.84 -11.42
C THR A 112 -11.57 -4.53 -12.58
N SER A 113 -11.48 -3.33 -13.15
CA SER A 113 -12.22 -2.90 -14.33
C SER A 113 -11.48 -1.72 -14.97
N PRO A 114 -11.63 -1.48 -16.28
CA PRO A 114 -11.04 -0.32 -16.95
C PRO A 114 -11.51 1.04 -16.40
N VAL A 115 -12.67 1.08 -15.74
CA VAL A 115 -13.32 2.32 -15.31
C VAL A 115 -13.23 2.53 -13.79
N SER A 116 -12.87 1.49 -13.03
CA SER A 116 -12.78 1.57 -11.58
C SER A 116 -11.37 1.99 -11.13
N ASN A 117 -11.31 2.83 -10.10
CA ASN A 117 -10.06 3.15 -9.41
C ASN A 117 -9.71 2.06 -8.38
N SER A 118 -9.81 0.79 -8.77
CA SER A 118 -9.57 -0.35 -7.89
C SER A 118 -8.76 -1.47 -8.52
N LEU A 119 -7.91 -2.08 -7.70
CA LEU A 119 -6.99 -3.15 -8.06
C LEU A 119 -7.23 -4.35 -7.14
N THR A 120 -7.02 -5.57 -7.65
CA THR A 120 -6.94 -6.78 -6.85
C THR A 120 -5.52 -7.32 -6.82
N LEU A 121 -5.15 -7.93 -5.70
CA LEU A 121 -3.87 -8.60 -5.53
C LEU A 121 -4.09 -10.12 -5.62
N VAL A 122 -3.73 -10.69 -6.76
CA VAL A 122 -4.04 -12.08 -7.11
C VAL A 122 -2.79 -12.96 -6.95
N PRO A 123 -2.88 -14.12 -6.25
CA PRO A 123 -1.80 -15.10 -6.20
C PRO A 123 -1.55 -15.74 -7.58
N PRO A 124 -0.44 -16.49 -7.77
CA PRO A 124 -0.21 -17.17 -9.03
C PRO A 124 -1.17 -18.36 -9.20
N SER A 125 -1.52 -18.68 -10.45
CA SER A 125 -2.56 -19.67 -10.81
C SER A 125 -2.16 -21.13 -10.53
N ASP A 126 -0.94 -21.39 -10.10
CA ASP A 126 -0.49 -22.72 -9.68
C ASP A 126 -0.77 -22.98 -8.18
N MET A 127 -1.24 -21.97 -7.45
CA MET A 127 -1.64 -22.11 -6.06
C MET A 127 -3.07 -22.64 -5.95
N PRO A 128 -3.33 -23.58 -5.02
CA PRO A 128 -4.67 -24.18 -4.83
C PRO A 128 -5.71 -23.16 -4.35
N ASP A 129 -5.26 -22.07 -3.74
CA ASP A 129 -6.08 -20.95 -3.30
C ASP A 129 -5.84 -19.76 -4.25
N MET A 130 -6.57 -19.77 -5.37
CA MET A 130 -6.52 -18.73 -6.41
C MET A 130 -7.29 -17.46 -6.03
N VAL A 131 -7.94 -17.44 -4.86
CA VAL A 131 -8.82 -16.33 -4.48
C VAL A 131 -7.98 -15.05 -4.32
N PRO A 132 -8.38 -13.93 -4.95
CA PRO A 132 -7.70 -12.65 -4.74
C PRO A 132 -7.59 -12.34 -3.26
N ARG A 133 -6.37 -12.02 -2.82
CA ARG A 133 -6.09 -11.87 -1.38
C ARG A 133 -6.52 -10.52 -0.86
N PHE A 134 -6.42 -9.49 -1.70
CA PHE A 134 -6.75 -8.13 -1.31
C PHE A 134 -7.43 -7.37 -2.44
N HIS A 135 -8.36 -6.51 -2.05
CA HIS A 135 -9.04 -5.55 -2.88
C HIS A 135 -8.63 -4.14 -2.44
N ILE A 136 -8.08 -3.37 -3.36
CA ILE A 136 -7.49 -2.06 -3.11
C ILE A 136 -8.34 -1.03 -3.86
N VAL A 137 -8.89 -0.06 -3.16
CA VAL A 137 -9.74 1.00 -3.72
C VAL A 137 -9.08 2.34 -3.48
N VAL A 138 -9.04 3.18 -4.51
CA VAL A 138 -8.59 4.58 -4.42
C VAL A 138 -9.79 5.49 -4.68
N THR A 139 -10.13 6.33 -3.70
CA THR A 139 -11.20 7.32 -3.82
C THR A 139 -10.66 8.74 -3.65
N PRO A 140 -11.13 9.73 -4.41
CA PRO A 140 -10.77 11.13 -4.17
C PRO A 140 -11.44 11.63 -2.89
N ASN A 141 -10.75 12.49 -2.13
CA ASN A 141 -11.39 13.25 -1.06
C ASN A 141 -12.20 14.39 -1.70
N VAL A 142 -13.52 14.36 -1.53
CA VAL A 142 -14.44 15.33 -2.17
C VAL A 142 -14.25 16.77 -1.67
N PHE A 143 -13.67 16.95 -0.48
CA PHE A 143 -13.34 18.27 0.07
C PHE A 143 -11.90 18.70 -0.25
N ASN A 144 -11.07 17.78 -0.74
CA ASN A 144 -9.71 18.06 -1.17
C ASN A 144 -9.35 17.16 -2.36
N PRO A 145 -9.71 17.56 -3.60
CA PRO A 145 -9.54 16.71 -4.79
C PRO A 145 -8.09 16.31 -5.08
N LEU A 146 -7.11 17.04 -4.53
CA LEU A 146 -5.69 16.70 -4.65
C LEU A 146 -5.27 15.61 -3.66
N SER A 147 -6.14 15.25 -2.71
CA SER A 147 -6.00 14.18 -1.74
C SER A 147 -6.80 12.96 -2.15
N HIS A 148 -6.17 11.79 -2.02
CA HIS A 148 -6.78 10.51 -2.34
C HIS A 148 -6.68 9.59 -1.13
N ILE A 149 -7.75 8.84 -0.89
CA ILE A 149 -7.87 7.84 0.17
C ILE A 149 -7.71 6.47 -0.50
N THR A 150 -6.64 5.76 -0.14
CA THR A 150 -6.45 4.36 -0.55
C THR A 150 -6.89 3.47 0.59
N THR A 151 -7.81 2.55 0.31
CA THR A 151 -8.33 1.59 1.30
C THR A 151 -8.09 0.16 0.82
N VAL A 152 -7.67 -0.71 1.74
CA VAL A 152 -7.38 -2.12 1.46
C VAL A 152 -8.31 -3.00 2.26
N TYR A 153 -8.91 -3.97 1.57
CA TYR A 153 -9.78 -5.01 2.11
C TYR A 153 -9.19 -6.38 1.79
N ARG A 154 -9.45 -7.38 2.64
CA ARG A 154 -9.16 -8.79 2.32
C ARG A 154 -10.17 -9.33 1.32
N GLY A 155 -9.75 -10.21 0.42
CA GLY A 155 -10.60 -10.82 -0.60
C GLY A 155 -10.65 -10.04 -1.91
N GLU A 156 -11.59 -10.41 -2.78
CA GLU A 156 -11.73 -9.84 -4.13
C GLU A 156 -12.59 -8.57 -4.18
N THR A 157 -13.40 -8.33 -3.17
CA THR A 157 -14.44 -7.29 -3.18
C THR A 157 -14.20 -6.23 -2.10
N PRO A 158 -14.76 -5.02 -2.24
CA PRO A 158 -14.66 -3.98 -1.21
C PRO A 158 -15.49 -4.29 0.04
N PHE A 159 -16.29 -5.36 0.03
CA PHE A 159 -17.09 -5.82 1.17
C PHE A 159 -16.33 -6.75 2.11
N GLY A 160 -15.07 -7.06 1.79
CA GLY A 160 -14.21 -7.89 2.62
C GLY A 160 -13.79 -7.23 3.94
N GLN A 161 -13.00 -7.96 4.73
CA GLN A 161 -12.49 -7.44 6.00
C GLN A 161 -11.56 -6.24 5.74
N TRP A 162 -11.85 -5.11 6.38
CA TRP A 162 -10.98 -3.93 6.33
C TRP A 162 -9.61 -4.23 6.93
N VAL A 163 -8.55 -3.88 6.19
CA VAL A 163 -7.14 -4.07 6.60
C VAL A 163 -6.53 -2.75 7.05
N GLY A 164 -6.67 -1.72 6.23
CA GLY A 164 -6.05 -0.43 6.44
C GLY A 164 -6.49 0.60 5.41
N SER A 165 -6.20 1.86 5.69
CA SER A 165 -6.35 2.95 4.73
C SER A 165 -5.29 4.02 4.95
N PHE A 166 -4.97 4.79 3.91
CA PHE A 166 -4.16 5.99 4.06
C PHE A 166 -4.69 7.09 3.15
N GLU A 167 -4.51 8.33 3.61
CA GLU A 167 -4.86 9.52 2.85
C GLU A 167 -3.58 10.30 2.53
N MET A 168 -3.37 10.59 1.25
CA MET A 168 -2.20 11.30 0.74
C MET A 168 -2.55 12.17 -0.46
N GLY A 169 -1.96 13.36 -0.51
CA GLY A 169 -2.19 14.33 -1.57
C GLY A 169 -1.22 15.50 -1.52
N ILE A 170 -1.43 16.44 -2.44
CA ILE A 170 -0.80 17.76 -2.41
C ILE A 170 -1.70 18.63 -1.53
N SER A 171 -1.40 18.68 -0.22
CA SER A 171 -2.25 19.31 0.77
C SER A 171 -1.43 19.85 1.94
N ILE A 172 -1.91 20.94 2.55
CA ILE A 172 -1.41 21.43 3.85
C ILE A 172 -1.76 20.44 4.99
N VAL A 173 -2.80 19.63 4.80
CA VAL A 173 -3.21 18.61 5.77
C VAL A 173 -2.23 17.44 5.71
N TRP A 174 -1.78 17.02 6.88
CA TRP A 174 -0.82 15.93 6.99
C TRP A 174 -1.39 14.63 6.45
N SER A 175 -0.60 13.93 5.64
CA SER A 175 -0.92 12.58 5.21
C SER A 175 -1.05 11.65 6.42
N ARG A 176 -2.04 10.77 6.42
CA ARG A 176 -2.32 9.85 7.54
C ARG A 176 -2.41 8.41 7.07
N VAL A 177 -2.11 7.47 7.96
CA VAL A 177 -2.34 6.04 7.76
C VAL A 177 -3.06 5.45 8.95
N ARG A 178 -4.05 4.61 8.66
CA ARG A 178 -4.89 3.90 9.61
C ARG A 178 -4.77 2.40 9.38
N MET A 179 -4.37 1.67 10.40
CA MET A 179 -4.21 0.21 10.37
C MET A 179 -4.24 -0.32 11.81
N HIS A 180 -4.72 -1.56 12.02
CA HIS A 180 -4.76 -2.17 13.35
C HIS A 180 -5.46 -1.31 14.42
N LYS A 181 -6.55 -0.61 14.04
CA LYS A 181 -7.29 0.35 14.89
C LYS A 181 -6.46 1.54 15.41
N LYS A 182 -5.30 1.79 14.82
CA LYS A 182 -4.44 2.93 15.12
C LYS A 182 -4.43 3.88 13.93
N ASP A 183 -4.18 5.15 14.24
CA ASP A 183 -4.05 6.22 13.25
C ASP A 183 -2.78 7.00 13.56
N ALA A 184 -1.98 7.28 12.53
CA ALA A 184 -0.72 7.97 12.67
C ALA A 184 -0.44 8.84 11.44
N PRO A 185 0.21 10.00 11.61
CA PRO A 185 0.69 10.77 10.47
C PRO A 185 1.78 9.97 9.73
N VAL A 186 1.77 10.00 8.40
CA VAL A 186 2.75 9.27 7.57
C VAL A 186 4.20 9.59 7.97
N PRO A 187 4.60 10.86 8.25
CA PRO A 187 5.95 11.17 8.72
C PRO A 187 6.39 10.47 10.01
N SER A 188 5.46 10.06 10.89
CA SER A 188 5.85 9.35 12.13
C SER A 188 6.12 7.86 11.91
N VAL A 189 5.56 7.28 10.85
CA VAL A 189 5.69 5.84 10.54
C VAL A 189 6.60 5.56 9.35
N LEU A 190 6.84 6.54 8.50
CA LEU A 190 7.66 6.41 7.30
C LEU A 190 8.74 7.49 7.29
N THR A 191 9.99 7.06 7.39
CA THR A 191 11.15 7.94 7.21
C THR A 191 11.89 7.59 5.92
N LYS A 192 12.62 8.55 5.38
CA LYS A 192 13.35 8.43 4.11
C LYS A 192 14.81 8.79 4.32
N ARG A 193 15.71 7.99 3.76
CA ARG A 193 17.14 8.32 3.57
C ARG A 193 17.48 8.27 2.09
N GLY A 194 18.35 9.17 1.62
CA GLY A 194 18.76 9.26 0.22
C GLY A 194 17.86 10.16 -0.65
N SER A 195 18.04 10.07 -1.96
CA SER A 195 17.36 10.95 -2.94
C SER A 195 15.94 10.47 -3.26
N ARG A 196 15.18 11.18 -4.11
CA ARG A 196 13.82 10.76 -4.50
C ARG A 196 13.80 9.44 -5.28
N THR A 197 14.74 9.27 -6.20
CA THR A 197 14.83 8.09 -7.09
C THR A 197 15.73 7.00 -6.54
N ASN A 198 16.52 7.29 -5.51
CA ASN A 198 17.49 6.38 -4.91
C ASN A 198 17.40 6.52 -3.39
N ALA A 199 16.29 6.03 -2.83
CA ALA A 199 15.98 6.13 -1.40
C ALA A 199 15.86 4.77 -0.73
N VAL A 200 16.24 4.76 0.55
CA VAL A 200 15.87 3.73 1.50
C VAL A 200 14.79 4.31 2.39
N TRP A 201 13.64 3.64 2.43
CA TRP A 201 12.51 4.03 3.27
C TRP A 201 12.46 3.12 4.48
N THR A 202 12.28 3.67 5.68
CA THR A 202 12.11 2.89 6.90
C THR A 202 10.67 3.00 7.36
N TRP A 203 10.00 1.86 7.47
CA TRP A 203 8.63 1.75 7.97
C TRP A 203 8.63 1.28 9.41
N LYS A 204 7.92 2.00 10.28
CA LYS A 204 7.66 1.63 11.67
C LYS A 204 6.23 1.09 11.77
N PRO A 205 6.04 -0.20 12.11
CA PRO A 205 4.71 -0.76 12.31
C PRO A 205 3.91 0.04 13.35
N LEU A 206 2.62 0.30 13.08
CA LEU A 206 1.76 1.03 14.02
C LEU A 206 1.48 0.22 15.29
N SER A 207 1.42 -1.11 15.16
CA SER A 207 1.19 -2.02 16.28
C SER A 207 2.51 -2.59 16.78
N PRO A 208 2.86 -2.44 18.07
CA PRO A 208 4.08 -3.03 18.64
C PRO A 208 4.02 -4.56 18.67
N LEU A 209 2.83 -5.16 18.52
CA LEU A 209 2.66 -6.60 18.41
C LEU A 209 3.18 -7.13 17.07
N ILE A 210 3.29 -6.27 16.05
CA ILE A 210 3.81 -6.63 14.73
C ILE A 210 5.32 -6.46 14.76
N ASN A 211 6.04 -7.56 14.49
CA ASN A 211 7.50 -7.60 14.44
C ASN A 211 8.18 -7.08 15.73
N ASN A 212 7.54 -7.24 16.89
CA ASN A 212 7.99 -6.66 18.17
C ASN A 212 8.24 -5.14 18.10
N GLY A 213 7.52 -4.43 17.22
CA GLY A 213 7.70 -3.01 16.95
C GLY A 213 8.97 -2.65 16.19
N LEU A 214 9.74 -3.65 15.73
CA LEU A 214 10.96 -3.40 14.96
C LEU A 214 10.59 -2.89 13.57
N PRO A 215 11.28 -1.83 13.09
CA PRO A 215 11.07 -1.34 11.74
C PRO A 215 11.54 -2.34 10.68
N TRP A 216 11.12 -2.09 9.45
CA TRP A 216 11.74 -2.70 8.26
C TRP A 216 12.08 -1.63 7.23
N GLU A 217 13.03 -1.95 6.37
CA GLU A 217 13.57 -1.07 5.35
C GLU A 217 13.14 -1.53 3.96
N TRP A 218 12.63 -0.59 3.18
CA TRP A 218 12.42 -0.72 1.74
C TRP A 218 13.58 -0.04 1.01
N ASP A 219 14.47 -0.86 0.44
CA ASP A 219 15.53 -0.41 -0.43
C ASP A 219 15.00 -0.21 -1.85
N CYS A 220 14.75 1.04 -2.24
CA CYS A 220 14.19 1.44 -3.53
C CYS A 220 15.26 2.03 -4.45
N ARG A 221 16.55 1.69 -4.23
CA ARG A 221 17.68 2.24 -5.01
C ARG A 221 17.85 1.59 -6.38
N HIS A 222 17.17 0.48 -6.60
CA HIS A 222 17.18 -0.29 -7.83
C HIS A 222 15.80 -0.26 -8.51
N SER A 223 15.70 -0.88 -9.69
CA SER A 223 14.43 -0.97 -10.42
C SER A 223 13.34 -1.75 -9.68
N SER A 224 13.69 -2.52 -8.65
CA SER A 224 12.78 -3.21 -7.73
C SER A 224 13.00 -2.70 -6.31
N ALA A 225 11.92 -2.63 -5.52
CA ALA A 225 12.02 -2.26 -4.11
C ALA A 225 12.12 -3.51 -3.23
N VAL A 226 13.13 -3.60 -2.37
CA VAL A 226 13.39 -4.78 -1.54
C VAL A 226 13.11 -4.48 -0.08
N CYS A 227 12.19 -5.22 0.54
CA CYS A 227 11.82 -5.09 1.94
C CYS A 227 12.59 -6.07 2.82
N ARG A 228 13.33 -5.55 3.81
CA ARG A 228 14.07 -6.34 4.81
C ARG A 228 13.75 -5.89 6.22
N SER A 229 13.67 -6.83 7.15
CA SER A 229 13.61 -6.51 8.58
C SER A 229 14.83 -5.68 9.00
N SER A 230 14.66 -4.72 9.90
CA SER A 230 15.79 -3.96 10.48
C SER A 230 16.50 -4.70 11.62
N ASN A 231 16.15 -5.97 11.86
CA ASN A 231 16.86 -6.83 12.82
C ASN A 231 18.29 -7.19 12.32
N GLY A 232 19.11 -7.77 13.21
CA GLY A 232 20.52 -8.08 12.92
C GLY A 232 20.74 -8.92 11.65
N ASP A 233 19.84 -9.86 11.36
CA ASP A 233 19.96 -10.77 10.21
C ASP A 233 19.43 -10.17 8.89
N LYS A 234 18.81 -8.98 8.94
CA LYS A 234 18.21 -8.29 7.78
C LYS A 234 17.36 -9.20 6.90
N THR A 235 16.51 -10.01 7.53
CA THR A 235 15.70 -11.03 6.85
C THR A 235 14.90 -10.43 5.70
N LEU A 236 14.97 -11.05 4.52
CA LEU A 236 14.17 -10.66 3.34
C LEU A 236 12.70 -10.98 3.58
N LEU A 237 11.85 -9.96 3.51
CA LEU A 237 10.41 -10.09 3.73
C LEU A 237 9.63 -10.05 2.41
N ALA A 238 9.99 -9.12 1.53
CA ALA A 238 9.30 -8.95 0.25
C ALA A 238 10.18 -8.26 -0.80
N THR A 239 9.77 -8.36 -2.06
CA THR A 239 10.34 -7.61 -3.19
C THR A 239 9.19 -7.13 -4.07
N PHE A 240 9.12 -5.84 -4.34
CA PHE A 240 8.19 -5.25 -5.27
C PHE A 240 8.87 -4.97 -6.61
N ILE A 241 8.23 -5.42 -7.68
CA ILE A 241 8.64 -5.26 -9.06
C ILE A 241 7.60 -4.34 -9.70
N PRO A 242 7.93 -3.05 -9.94
CA PRO A 242 7.00 -2.12 -10.57
C PRO A 242 6.74 -2.54 -12.02
N ALA A 243 5.55 -2.20 -12.54
CA ALA A 243 5.36 -2.21 -13.98
C ALA A 243 6.32 -1.19 -14.60
N ARG A 244 7.07 -1.63 -15.62
CA ARG A 244 7.70 -0.68 -16.54
C ARG A 244 6.58 -0.03 -17.34
N VAL A 245 6.77 1.22 -17.76
CA VAL A 245 5.79 2.06 -18.48
C VAL A 245 4.85 1.19 -19.32
N ILE A 246 3.54 1.25 -19.03
CA ILE A 246 2.50 0.52 -19.76
C ILE A 246 2.49 1.05 -21.18
N GLN A 247 3.31 0.43 -22.01
CA GLN A 247 3.25 0.55 -23.45
C GLN A 247 2.94 -0.85 -23.92
N VAL A 248 1.81 -0.99 -24.60
CA VAL A 248 1.69 -2.04 -25.61
C VAL A 248 2.89 -1.81 -26.50
N ASN A 249 3.86 -2.72 -26.47
CA ASN A 249 5.03 -2.53 -27.31
C ASN A 249 4.55 -2.58 -28.78
N GLU A 250 5.35 -2.09 -29.71
CA GLU A 250 4.98 -2.08 -31.15
C GLU A 250 4.63 -3.48 -31.70
N ARG A 251 4.91 -4.55 -30.93
CA ARG A 251 4.62 -5.95 -31.24
C ARG A 251 3.30 -6.45 -30.65
N GLY A 252 2.55 -5.61 -29.93
CA GLY A 252 1.30 -6.00 -29.28
C GLY A 252 1.47 -6.85 -28.01
N GLU A 253 2.68 -6.97 -27.46
CA GLU A 253 2.90 -7.73 -26.22
C GLU A 253 2.47 -6.92 -25.00
N GLU A 254 1.76 -7.59 -24.10
CA GLU A 254 1.29 -7.01 -22.84
C GLU A 254 2.46 -6.66 -21.93
N THR A 255 2.45 -5.44 -21.39
CA THR A 255 3.44 -5.02 -20.40
C THR A 255 3.26 -5.84 -19.12
N PRO A 256 4.34 -6.34 -18.48
CA PRO A 256 4.20 -7.11 -17.26
C PRO A 256 3.52 -6.28 -16.16
N LEU A 257 2.50 -6.87 -15.54
CA LEU A 257 1.81 -6.27 -14.39
C LEU A 257 2.79 -6.05 -13.21
N PRO A 258 2.57 -5.03 -12.38
CA PRO A 258 3.33 -4.88 -11.14
C PRO A 258 3.15 -6.13 -10.28
N ALA A 259 4.23 -6.57 -9.64
CA ALA A 259 4.22 -7.79 -8.83
C ALA A 259 4.83 -7.56 -7.46
N LEU A 260 4.22 -8.15 -6.43
CA LEU A 260 4.75 -8.23 -5.08
C LEU A 260 5.13 -9.68 -4.78
N GLN A 261 6.42 -9.92 -4.54
CA GLN A 261 6.92 -11.20 -4.07
C GLN A 261 7.07 -11.17 -2.56
N VAL A 262 6.44 -12.10 -1.85
CA VAL A 262 6.50 -12.18 -0.38
C VAL A 262 7.11 -13.52 0.02
N THR A 263 8.20 -13.47 0.79
CA THR A 263 8.86 -14.68 1.32
C THR A 263 8.00 -15.31 2.42
N LEU A 264 8.27 -16.56 2.77
CA LEU A 264 7.60 -17.21 3.92
C LEU A 264 7.70 -16.39 5.21
N ALA A 265 8.86 -15.77 5.47
CA ALA A 265 9.06 -14.91 6.64
C ALA A 265 8.20 -13.63 6.60
N GLY A 266 7.92 -13.10 5.40
CA GLY A 266 7.09 -11.93 5.18
C GLY A 266 5.58 -12.19 5.26
N GLN A 267 5.12 -13.44 5.11
CA GLN A 267 3.69 -13.78 5.05
C GLN A 267 2.92 -13.34 6.31
N LYS A 268 3.52 -13.47 7.50
CA LYS A 268 2.90 -13.01 8.75
C LYS A 268 2.77 -11.47 8.87
N PHE A 269 3.44 -10.72 8.00
CA PHE A 269 3.44 -9.26 7.97
C PHE A 269 2.82 -8.71 6.68
N PHE A 270 2.09 -9.55 5.93
CA PHE A 270 1.63 -9.23 4.58
C PHE A 270 0.89 -7.90 4.50
N GLU A 271 -0.03 -7.66 5.44
CA GLU A 271 -0.89 -6.47 5.47
C GLU A 271 -0.08 -5.19 5.62
N ASP A 272 0.82 -5.15 6.60
CA ASP A 272 1.70 -4.02 6.81
C ASP A 272 2.73 -3.84 5.66
N ILE A 273 3.22 -4.94 5.07
CA ILE A 273 4.08 -4.90 3.87
C ILE A 273 3.32 -4.24 2.71
N LEU A 274 2.08 -4.67 2.46
CA LEU A 274 1.25 -4.14 1.38
C LEU A 274 0.93 -2.64 1.60
N ILE A 275 0.50 -2.26 2.79
CA ILE A 275 0.19 -0.86 3.11
C ILE A 275 1.45 0.00 3.00
N SER A 276 2.58 -0.43 3.58
CA SER A 276 3.83 0.35 3.51
C SER A 276 4.32 0.54 2.09
N LEU A 277 4.23 -0.49 1.25
CA LEU A 277 4.54 -0.42 -0.17
C LEU A 277 3.67 0.62 -0.90
N LEU A 278 2.34 0.57 -0.72
CA LEU A 278 1.42 1.49 -1.39
C LEU A 278 1.66 2.95 -0.98
N VAL A 279 1.95 3.20 0.30
CA VAL A 279 2.32 4.53 0.80
C VAL A 279 3.63 5.01 0.15
N ILE A 280 4.64 4.15 0.03
CA ILE A 280 5.93 4.48 -0.59
C ILE A 280 5.77 4.81 -2.08
N GLU A 281 5.05 3.98 -2.84
CA GLU A 281 4.82 4.22 -4.26
C GLU A 281 4.04 5.53 -4.48
N ARG A 282 3.04 5.82 -3.65
CA ARG A 282 2.34 7.12 -3.69
C ARG A 282 3.29 8.28 -3.36
N LYS A 283 4.17 8.14 -2.35
CA LYS A 283 5.12 9.19 -1.97
C LYS A 283 6.17 9.47 -3.06
N LYS A 284 6.57 8.46 -3.84
CA LYS A 284 7.51 8.62 -4.97
C LYS A 284 6.95 9.48 -6.09
N VAL A 285 5.64 9.45 -6.32
CA VAL A 285 5.00 10.20 -7.41
C VAL A 285 4.52 11.60 -7.00
N LEU A 286 4.29 11.85 -5.71
CA LEU A 286 3.94 13.18 -5.23
C LEU A 286 5.04 14.21 -5.56
N PRO A 287 4.70 15.43 -6.00
CA PRO A 287 5.68 16.49 -6.16
C PRO A 287 6.37 16.75 -4.82
N VAL A 288 7.67 17.04 -4.88
CA VAL A 288 8.38 17.50 -3.70
C VAL A 288 7.79 18.86 -3.35
N GLU A 289 7.54 19.07 -2.06
CA GLU A 289 7.19 20.40 -1.56
C GLU A 289 8.44 21.27 -1.71
N ASP A 290 8.68 21.78 -2.91
CA ASP A 290 9.66 22.83 -3.12
C ASP A 290 9.19 24.03 -2.30
N GLN A 291 10.12 24.74 -1.66
CA GLN A 291 9.78 25.93 -0.87
C GLN A 291 8.98 26.97 -1.69
N HIS A 292 9.09 26.93 -3.02
CA HIS A 292 8.30 27.75 -3.94
C HIS A 292 6.83 27.34 -4.06
N ALA A 293 6.46 26.08 -3.83
CA ALA A 293 5.06 25.66 -3.85
C ALA A 293 4.26 26.28 -2.69
N LYS A 294 4.92 26.59 -1.57
CA LYS A 294 4.29 27.35 -0.47
C LYS A 294 3.89 28.76 -0.89
N THR A 295 4.54 29.32 -1.91
CA THR A 295 4.31 30.69 -2.40
C THR A 295 3.18 30.76 -3.44
N ILE A 296 2.81 29.64 -4.07
CA ILE A 296 1.78 29.63 -5.13
C ILE A 296 0.37 29.40 -4.55
N PHE A 297 0.27 28.73 -3.40
CA PHE A 297 -1.01 28.29 -2.83
C PHE A 297 -1.37 28.97 -1.50
N ASN A 298 -0.63 30.00 -1.08
CA ASN A 298 -0.97 30.89 0.04
C ASN A 298 -0.91 32.35 -0.41
#